data_AF-A0A212DXG7-F1
#
_entry.id   AF-A0A212DXG7-F1
#
_cell.length_a   1.000
_cell.length_b   1.000
_cell.length_c   1.000
_cell.angle_alpha   90.00
_cell.angle_beta   90.00
_cell.angle_gamma   90.00
#
_symmetry.space_group_name_H-M   'P 1'
#
loop_
_entity.id
_entity.type
_entity.pdbx_description
1 polymer ?
#
loop_
_entity_poly.entity_id
_entity_poly.type
_entity_poly.pdbx_seq_one_letter_code
_entity_poly.pdbx_strand_id
1 'polypeptide(L)'
;MCKPVIYLYPERETKLNVQVDPIGGFTKTIPEYPPGGWDVTAHPDGKIIDNATGITYDYLYWSGISLGQFKNDEGWVVGQHDLGSFFDEKLKRLGMNEKEINDFKEYWLGRLIDKPFYQIFFLPKNIVDALAPLKITSVKEDAVLRIIMAVKGLDQFQEMPEQRLPQIPKRKGFTVVEWGGIIVK
;
A
#
# COMPACT_ATOMS: atom_id res chain seq x y z
N MET A 1 -0.78 13.35 -1.79
CA MET A 1 -1.59 12.67 -0.77
C MET A 1 -1.24 11.19 -0.86
N CYS A 2 -0.74 10.61 0.22
CA CYS A 2 -0.43 9.18 0.28
C CYS A 2 -1.54 8.48 1.07
N LYS A 3 -2.13 7.40 0.56
CA LYS A 3 -3.10 6.60 1.34
C LYS A 3 -2.69 5.14 1.52
N PRO A 4 -1.73 4.83 2.42
CA PRO A 4 -1.44 3.43 2.71
C PRO A 4 -2.44 2.80 3.67
N VAL A 5 -2.77 1.54 3.41
CA VAL A 5 -3.46 0.65 4.34
C VAL A 5 -2.61 -0.58 4.57
N ILE A 6 -2.69 -1.15 5.77
CA ILE A 6 -1.87 -2.28 6.22
C ILE A 6 -2.79 -3.42 6.65
N TYR A 7 -2.64 -4.57 5.98
CA TYR A 7 -3.27 -5.84 6.31
C TYR A 7 -2.28 -6.72 7.06
N LEU A 8 -2.77 -7.44 8.05
CA LEU A 8 -1.98 -8.33 8.90
C LEU A 8 -2.57 -9.75 8.82
N TYR A 9 -1.76 -10.72 8.37
CA TYR A 9 -2.17 -12.11 8.21
C TYR A 9 -1.24 -13.05 9.00
N PRO A 10 -1.34 -13.10 10.34
CA PRO A 10 -0.57 -14.06 11.14
C PRO A 10 -1.11 -15.49 10.97
N GLU A 11 -0.32 -16.51 11.30
CA GLU A 11 -0.77 -17.92 11.23
C GLU A 11 -1.79 -18.31 12.31
N ARG A 12 -1.83 -17.54 13.39
CA ARG A 12 -2.75 -17.67 14.52
C ARG A 12 -3.07 -16.29 15.08
N GLU A 13 -4.11 -16.20 15.90
CA GLU A 13 -4.39 -14.98 16.65
C GLU A 13 -3.14 -14.50 17.39
N THR A 14 -2.72 -13.27 17.11
CA THR A 14 -1.43 -12.75 17.55
C THR A 14 -1.56 -11.30 18.00
N LYS A 15 -1.05 -10.99 19.19
CA LYS A 15 -0.90 -9.61 19.66
C LYS A 15 0.32 -8.97 19.01
N LEU A 16 0.12 -7.83 18.38
CA LEU A 16 1.13 -7.11 17.62
C LEU A 16 1.14 -5.65 18.05
N ASN A 17 2.32 -5.05 18.04
CA ASN A 17 2.47 -3.60 18.07
C ASN A 17 3.02 -3.16 16.70
N VAL A 18 2.26 -2.30 16.02
CA VAL A 18 2.53 -1.85 14.64
C VAL A 18 2.89 -0.37 14.66
N GLN A 19 4.11 -0.06 14.26
CA GLN A 19 4.65 1.29 14.26
C GLN A 19 4.96 1.73 12.83
N VAL A 20 4.48 2.91 12.46
CA VAL A 20 4.78 3.60 11.20
C VAL A 20 5.36 4.97 11.53
N ASP A 21 6.39 5.39 10.80
CA ASP A 21 7.04 6.69 11.01
C ASP A 21 7.23 7.46 9.68
N PRO A 22 6.15 7.93 9.04
CA PRO A 22 6.29 8.60 7.75
C PRO A 22 7.03 9.92 7.89
N ILE A 23 8.02 10.15 7.03
CA ILE A 23 8.68 11.46 6.95
C ILE A 23 7.62 12.51 6.60
N GLY A 24 7.57 13.58 7.39
CA GLY A 24 6.54 14.63 7.29
C GLY A 24 5.31 14.37 8.15
N GLY A 25 5.23 13.23 8.83
CA GLY A 25 4.19 12.93 9.81
C GLY A 25 2.85 12.52 9.19
N PHE A 26 1.90 12.24 10.08
CA PHE A 26 0.55 11.82 9.72
C PHE A 26 -0.36 13.00 9.43
N THR A 27 -1.27 12.80 8.48
CA THR A 27 -2.43 13.67 8.21
C THR A 27 -3.73 13.04 8.70
N LYS A 28 -3.82 11.71 8.69
CA LYS A 28 -4.94 10.94 9.22
C LYS A 28 -4.50 9.52 9.52
N THR A 29 -5.06 8.93 10.56
CA THR A 29 -4.87 7.52 10.94
C THR A 29 -6.20 6.93 11.40
N ILE A 30 -6.40 5.64 11.15
CA ILE A 30 -7.54 4.86 11.65
C ILE A 30 -7.02 3.46 12.00
N PRO A 31 -7.10 3.01 13.27
CA PRO A 31 -7.47 3.77 14.47
C PRO A 31 -6.62 5.04 14.68
N GLU A 32 -7.02 5.89 15.64
CA GLU A 32 -6.15 6.97 16.10
C GLU A 32 -4.77 6.39 16.49
N TYR A 33 -3.69 7.08 16.11
CA TYR A 33 -2.34 6.54 16.23
C TYR A 33 -1.78 6.83 17.64
N PRO A 34 -1.56 5.81 18.50
CA PRO A 34 -1.12 6.03 19.86
C PRO A 34 0.38 6.41 19.95
N PRO A 35 0.81 7.02 21.07
CA PRO A 35 2.23 7.07 21.41
C PRO A 35 2.81 5.64 21.44
N GLY A 36 3.73 5.35 20.52
CA GLY A 36 4.33 4.01 20.41
C GLY A 36 3.68 3.06 19.39
N GLY A 37 2.71 3.51 18.59
CA GLY A 37 2.09 2.72 17.53
C GLY A 37 0.84 1.97 17.96
N TRP A 38 0.19 1.28 17.02
CA TRP A 38 -1.06 0.57 17.28
C TRP A 38 -0.80 -0.76 17.99
N ASP A 39 -1.40 -0.92 19.16
CA ASP A 39 -1.46 -2.20 19.88
C ASP A 39 -2.73 -2.96 19.49
N VAL A 40 -2.57 -4.03 18.70
CA VAL A 40 -3.69 -4.75 18.09
C VAL A 40 -3.59 -6.26 18.30
N THR A 41 -4.72 -6.93 18.14
CA THR A 41 -4.79 -8.38 17.98
C THR A 41 -5.18 -8.69 16.54
N ALA A 42 -4.30 -9.34 15.78
CA ALA A 42 -4.54 -9.71 14.39
C ALA A 42 -4.93 -11.19 14.28
N HIS A 43 -5.87 -11.48 13.39
CA HIS A 43 -6.41 -12.80 13.14
C HIS A 43 -5.97 -13.32 11.76
N PRO A 44 -5.89 -14.65 11.55
CA PRO A 44 -5.47 -15.22 10.26
C PRO A 44 -6.35 -14.84 9.06
N ASP A 45 -7.59 -14.47 9.29
CA ASP A 45 -8.54 -14.01 8.27
C ASP A 45 -8.34 -12.53 7.87
N GLY A 46 -7.39 -11.83 8.50
CA GLY A 46 -7.09 -10.43 8.26
C GLY A 46 -7.83 -9.44 9.15
N LYS A 47 -8.69 -9.91 10.07
CA LYS A 47 -9.34 -9.02 11.05
C LYS A 47 -8.34 -8.52 12.08
N ILE A 48 -8.47 -7.25 12.44
CA ILE A 48 -7.59 -6.57 13.39
C ILE A 48 -8.46 -5.95 14.48
N ILE A 49 -8.25 -6.34 15.72
CA ILE A 49 -8.93 -5.77 16.88
C ILE A 49 -7.98 -4.75 17.52
N ASP A 50 -8.41 -3.50 17.63
CA ASP A 50 -7.72 -2.49 18.43
C ASP A 50 -7.90 -2.83 19.92
N ASN A 51 -6.79 -3.11 20.61
CA ASN A 51 -6.85 -3.56 22.00
C ASN A 51 -7.31 -2.47 22.98
N ALA A 52 -7.21 -1.19 22.59
CA ALA A 52 -7.65 -0.09 23.42
C ALA A 52 -9.18 0.10 23.39
N THR A 53 -9.79 -0.08 22.21
CA THR A 53 -11.22 0.21 21.99
C THR A 53 -12.09 -1.03 21.83
N GLY A 54 -11.50 -2.19 21.51
CA GLY A 54 -12.20 -3.41 21.13
C GLY A 54 -12.83 -3.37 19.74
N ILE A 55 -12.64 -2.28 18.98
CA ILE A 55 -13.20 -2.14 17.63
C ILE A 55 -12.42 -3.02 16.65
N THR A 56 -13.15 -3.68 15.76
CA THR A 56 -12.59 -4.52 14.70
C THR A 56 -12.46 -3.73 13.40
N TYR A 57 -11.30 -3.87 12.75
CA TYR A 57 -10.94 -3.26 11.48
C TYR A 57 -10.51 -4.33 10.48
N ASP A 58 -10.69 -4.06 9.19
CA ASP A 58 -10.18 -4.90 8.09
C ASP A 58 -8.72 -4.60 7.74
N TYR A 59 -8.23 -3.43 8.11
CA TYR A 59 -6.87 -2.97 7.90
C TYR A 59 -6.58 -1.78 8.82
N LEU A 60 -5.30 -1.52 9.09
CA LEU A 60 -4.84 -0.27 9.68
C LEU A 60 -4.66 0.76 8.57
N TYR A 61 -5.02 2.00 8.83
CA TYR A 61 -4.99 3.08 7.85
C TYR A 61 -4.08 4.19 8.33
N TRP A 62 -3.24 4.69 7.43
CA TRP A 62 -2.58 5.96 7.62
C TRP A 62 -2.50 6.76 6.32
N SER A 63 -2.39 8.08 6.43
CA SER A 63 -1.99 8.95 5.34
C SER A 63 -0.98 9.95 5.85
N GLY A 64 0.08 10.21 5.08
CA GLY A 64 1.15 11.14 5.45
C GLY A 64 1.31 12.30 4.49
N ILE A 65 2.13 13.27 4.89
CA ILE A 65 2.56 14.36 4.02
C ILE A 65 3.52 13.78 2.96
N SER A 66 3.16 13.92 1.70
CA SER A 66 3.99 13.42 0.59
C SER A 66 5.20 14.33 0.39
N LEU A 67 6.41 13.82 0.61
CA LEU A 67 7.65 14.61 0.49
C LEU A 67 8.47 14.32 -0.78
N GLY A 68 8.03 13.42 -1.65
CA GLY A 68 8.79 13.04 -2.85
C GLY A 68 8.19 13.57 -4.16
N GLN A 69 8.98 14.31 -4.93
CA GLN A 69 8.83 14.30 -6.38
C GLN A 69 9.59 13.07 -6.91
N PHE A 70 8.86 12.11 -7.47
CA PHE A 70 9.47 10.94 -8.09
C PHE A 70 9.57 11.21 -9.58
N LYS A 71 10.79 11.36 -10.07
CA LYS A 71 11.05 11.33 -11.51
C LYS A 71 11.20 9.86 -11.88
N ASN A 72 10.20 9.34 -12.59
CA ASN A 72 10.20 7.97 -13.05
C ASN A 72 10.40 8.01 -14.57
N ASP A 73 11.53 7.45 -15.00
CA ASP A 73 11.90 7.23 -16.41
C ASP A 73 11.45 5.85 -16.92
N GLU A 74 10.90 5.01 -16.04
CA GLU A 74 10.26 3.73 -16.34
C GLU A 74 8.85 3.64 -15.71
N GLY A 75 8.05 2.70 -16.19
CA GLY A 75 6.68 2.47 -15.73
C GLY A 75 5.76 2.08 -16.87
N TRP A 76 4.49 2.46 -16.77
CA TRP A 76 3.51 2.25 -17.82
C TRP A 76 2.71 3.53 -18.03
N VAL A 77 2.33 3.80 -19.28
CA VAL A 77 1.27 4.77 -19.57
C VAL A 77 0.04 3.99 -19.98
N VAL A 78 -1.03 4.11 -19.18
CA VAL A 78 -2.23 3.28 -19.31
C VAL A 78 -3.42 4.20 -19.60
N GLY A 79 -4.26 3.79 -20.55
CA GLY A 79 -5.53 4.49 -20.82
C GLY A 79 -6.46 4.41 -19.62
N GLN A 80 -7.26 5.45 -19.39
CA GLN A 80 -8.18 5.54 -18.26
C GLN A 80 -9.12 4.31 -18.18
N HIS A 81 -9.61 3.84 -19.32
CA HIS A 81 -10.51 2.68 -19.41
C HIS A 81 -9.82 1.34 -19.15
N ASP A 82 -8.50 1.26 -19.32
CA ASP A 82 -7.69 0.05 -19.17
C ASP A 82 -7.07 -0.08 -17.76
N LEU A 83 -7.24 0.93 -16.90
CA LEU A 83 -6.67 0.93 -15.54
C LEU A 83 -7.11 -0.27 -14.71
N GLY A 84 -8.38 -0.68 -14.83
CA GLY A 84 -8.92 -1.80 -14.06
C GLY A 84 -8.19 -3.11 -14.34
N SER A 85 -8.08 -3.48 -15.63
CA SER A 85 -7.39 -4.70 -16.06
C SER A 85 -5.88 -4.61 -15.83
N PHE A 86 -5.30 -3.42 -15.98
CA PHE A 86 -3.91 -3.17 -15.64
C PHE A 86 -3.63 -3.49 -14.16
N PHE A 87 -4.47 -2.99 -13.23
CA PHE A 87 -4.29 -3.26 -11.80
C PHE A 87 -4.51 -4.74 -11.47
N ASP A 88 -5.49 -5.40 -12.11
CA ASP A 88 -5.70 -6.84 -11.93
C ASP A 88 -4.46 -7.67 -12.30
N GLU A 89 -3.80 -7.32 -13.41
CA GLU A 89 -2.57 -8.00 -13.83
C GLU A 89 -1.39 -7.67 -12.92
N LYS A 90 -1.07 -6.38 -12.75
CA LYS A 90 0.18 -5.96 -12.10
C LYS A 90 0.16 -6.21 -10.60
N LEU A 91 -0.95 -5.95 -9.92
CA LEU A 91 -1.05 -6.16 -8.46
C LEU A 91 -1.03 -7.66 -8.10
N LYS A 92 -1.61 -8.52 -8.95
CA LYS A 92 -1.49 -9.97 -8.80
C LYS A 92 -0.05 -10.45 -8.98
N ARG A 93 0.69 -9.90 -9.95
CA ARG A 93 2.14 -10.14 -10.10
C ARG A 93 2.94 -9.64 -8.89
N LEU A 94 2.49 -8.56 -8.26
CA LEU A 94 3.05 -8.02 -7.02
C LEU A 94 2.63 -8.80 -5.75
N GLY A 95 1.89 -9.90 -5.90
CA GLY A 95 1.53 -10.83 -4.82
C GLY A 95 0.30 -10.43 -3.99
N MET A 96 -0.46 -9.43 -4.44
CA MET A 96 -1.75 -9.10 -3.81
C MET A 96 -2.80 -10.18 -4.11
N ASN A 97 -3.69 -10.42 -3.16
CA ASN A 97 -4.83 -11.31 -3.33
C ASN A 97 -6.05 -10.54 -3.90
N GLU A 98 -7.11 -11.26 -4.26
CA GLU A 98 -8.29 -10.66 -4.89
C GLU A 98 -8.98 -9.59 -4.03
N LYS A 99 -9.05 -9.81 -2.71
CA LYS A 99 -9.65 -8.83 -1.78
C LYS A 99 -8.85 -7.52 -1.79
N GLU A 100 -7.53 -7.62 -1.62
CA GLU A 100 -6.62 -6.47 -1.60
C GLU A 100 -6.66 -5.70 -2.93
N ILE A 101 -6.70 -6.42 -4.06
CA ILE A 101 -6.80 -5.83 -5.41
C ILE A 101 -8.12 -5.09 -5.58
N ASN A 102 -9.24 -5.69 -5.15
CA ASN A 102 -10.55 -5.06 -5.23
C ASN A 102 -10.61 -3.78 -4.37
N ASP A 103 -10.13 -3.85 -3.13
CA ASP A 103 -10.06 -2.68 -2.23
C ASP A 103 -9.17 -1.57 -2.85
N PHE A 104 -8.04 -1.93 -3.46
CA PHE A 104 -7.16 -0.99 -4.16
C PHE A 104 -7.88 -0.31 -5.33
N LYS A 105 -8.53 -1.09 -6.20
CA LYS A 105 -9.25 -0.58 -7.38
C LYS A 105 -10.43 0.31 -6.99
N GLU A 106 -11.24 -0.10 -6.00
CA GLU A 106 -12.36 0.68 -5.50
C GLU A 106 -11.89 2.07 -5.03
N TYR A 107 -10.74 2.12 -4.36
CA TYR A 107 -10.18 3.38 -3.93
C TYR A 107 -9.60 4.23 -5.07
N TRP A 108 -8.78 3.64 -5.95
CA TRP A 108 -8.01 4.42 -6.92
C TRP A 108 -8.77 4.73 -8.21
N LEU A 109 -9.59 3.83 -8.75
CA LEU A 109 -10.22 4.04 -10.06
C LEU A 109 -11.12 5.28 -10.08
N GLY A 110 -11.92 5.51 -9.03
CA GLY A 110 -12.76 6.71 -8.93
C GLY A 110 -11.97 8.03 -8.79
N ARG A 111 -10.66 7.95 -8.51
CA ARG A 111 -9.75 9.10 -8.39
C ARG A 111 -8.90 9.32 -9.63
N LEU A 112 -8.88 8.36 -10.54
CA LEU A 112 -8.13 8.38 -11.79
C LEU A 112 -9.12 8.46 -12.97
N ILE A 113 -9.87 9.57 -13.01
CA ILE A 113 -10.92 9.83 -14.01
C ILE A 113 -10.74 11.16 -14.76
N ASP A 114 -9.85 12.03 -14.29
CA ASP A 114 -9.69 13.40 -14.78
C ASP A 114 -8.83 13.52 -16.05
N LYS A 115 -8.06 12.46 -16.39
CA LYS A 115 -7.14 12.43 -17.51
C LYS A 115 -7.35 11.19 -18.38
N PRO A 116 -7.12 11.28 -19.70
CA PRO A 116 -7.28 10.15 -20.62
C PRO A 116 -6.23 9.05 -20.42
N PHE A 117 -5.04 9.41 -19.92
CA PHE A 117 -3.95 8.48 -19.66
C PHE A 117 -3.34 8.73 -18.28
N TYR A 118 -2.75 7.69 -17.70
CA TYR A 118 -2.00 7.78 -16.44
C TYR A 118 -0.65 7.08 -16.57
N GLN A 119 0.41 7.81 -16.24
CA GLN A 119 1.71 7.23 -15.98
C GLN A 119 1.69 6.58 -14.59
N ILE A 120 2.06 5.31 -14.52
CA ILE A 120 2.06 4.50 -13.30
C ILE A 120 3.44 3.90 -13.08
N PHE A 121 3.92 4.01 -11.85
CA PHE A 121 5.17 3.43 -11.38
C PHE A 121 4.99 2.91 -9.95
N PHE A 122 5.54 1.76 -9.61
CA PHE A 122 5.52 1.25 -8.23
C PHE A 122 6.84 1.58 -7.52
N LEU A 123 6.78 2.25 -6.38
CA LEU A 123 7.98 2.63 -5.65
C LEU A 123 8.76 1.38 -5.18
N PRO A 124 10.09 1.35 -5.36
CA PRO A 124 10.92 0.29 -4.80
C PRO A 124 10.80 0.21 -3.27
N LYS A 125 10.80 -1.01 -2.71
CA LYS A 125 10.58 -1.24 -1.27
C LYS A 125 11.54 -0.44 -0.39
N ASN A 126 12.83 -0.37 -0.74
CA ASN A 126 13.83 0.39 0.02
C ASN A 126 13.52 1.89 0.08
N ILE A 127 12.91 2.45 -0.97
CA ILE A 127 12.46 3.84 -0.98
C ILE A 127 11.25 4.00 -0.05
N VAL A 128 10.29 3.08 -0.11
CA VAL A 128 9.12 3.09 0.79
C VAL A 128 9.55 2.95 2.25
N ASP A 129 10.49 2.05 2.56
CA ASP A 129 11.03 1.85 3.91
C ASP A 129 11.77 3.08 4.43
N ALA A 130 12.46 3.83 3.57
CA ALA A 130 13.10 5.08 3.95
C ALA A 130 12.09 6.21 4.21
N LEU A 131 11.02 6.27 3.41
CA LEU A 131 10.01 7.33 3.50
C LEU A 131 8.99 7.11 4.62
N ALA A 132 8.72 5.85 4.95
CA ALA A 132 7.81 5.47 6.03
C ALA A 132 8.25 4.12 6.58
N PRO A 133 9.22 4.08 7.49
CA PRO A 133 9.58 2.86 8.19
C PRO A 133 8.35 2.21 8.80
N LEU A 134 8.20 0.91 8.56
CA LEU A 134 7.19 0.05 9.17
C LEU A 134 7.92 -0.95 10.07
N LYS A 135 7.50 -1.01 11.33
CA LYS A 135 8.06 -1.94 12.31
C LYS A 135 6.91 -2.64 13.03
N ILE A 136 6.94 -3.96 13.03
CA ILE A 136 6.04 -4.78 13.85
C ILE A 136 6.87 -5.49 14.91
N THR A 137 6.35 -5.53 16.12
CA THR A 137 6.99 -6.25 17.24
C THR A 137 6.12 -7.40 17.74
N SER A 138 6.70 -8.25 18.57
CA SER A 138 6.16 -9.52 19.10
C SER A 138 6.35 -10.75 18.20
N VAL A 139 6.19 -10.61 16.88
CA VAL A 139 6.42 -11.71 15.92
C VAL A 139 7.14 -11.17 14.69
N LYS A 140 8.13 -11.91 14.21
CA LYS A 140 8.83 -11.58 12.97
C LYS A 140 7.97 -11.96 11.77
N GLU A 141 7.86 -11.06 10.81
CA GLU A 141 7.15 -11.27 9.57
C GLU A 141 7.96 -12.17 8.63
N ASP A 142 7.28 -13.10 7.98
CA ASP A 142 7.87 -14.00 6.98
C ASP A 142 7.80 -13.39 5.57
N ALA A 143 6.77 -12.60 5.31
CA ALA A 143 6.57 -11.90 4.05
C ALA A 143 6.04 -10.48 4.27
N VAL A 144 6.73 -9.48 3.71
CA VAL A 144 6.31 -8.07 3.78
C VAL A 144 6.21 -7.52 2.36
N LEU A 145 4.99 -7.27 1.92
CA LEU A 145 4.66 -6.69 0.62
C LEU A 145 4.32 -5.21 0.83
N ARG A 146 5.08 -4.29 0.24
CA ARG A 146 4.79 -2.85 0.30
C ARG A 146 4.62 -2.31 -1.13
N ILE A 147 3.38 -2.15 -1.56
CA ILE A 147 3.01 -1.73 -2.91
C ILE A 147 2.52 -0.27 -2.89
N ILE A 148 3.42 0.68 -3.12
CA ILE A 148 3.06 2.10 -3.20
C ILE A 148 3.14 2.57 -4.65
N MET A 149 1.99 2.92 -5.22
CA MET A 149 1.89 3.44 -6.58
C MET A 149 2.21 4.94 -6.64
N ALA A 150 3.13 5.38 -7.48
CA ALA A 150 3.18 6.76 -7.96
C ALA A 150 2.39 6.86 -9.27
N VAL A 151 1.46 7.83 -9.34
CA VAL A 151 0.60 8.02 -10.50
C VAL A 151 0.60 9.47 -10.94
N LYS A 152 0.71 9.72 -12.25
CA LYS A 152 0.63 11.05 -12.86
C LYS A 152 -0.35 11.01 -14.02
N GLY A 153 -1.33 11.92 -14.02
CA GLY A 153 -2.26 12.05 -15.15
C GLY A 153 -1.61 12.72 -16.37
N LEU A 154 -1.94 12.24 -17.56
CA LEU A 154 -1.38 12.68 -18.84
C LEU A 154 -2.51 12.96 -19.85
N ASP A 155 -2.35 14.01 -20.65
CA ASP A 155 -3.30 14.36 -21.71
C ASP A 155 -3.10 13.54 -23.00
N GLN A 156 -1.92 12.92 -23.16
CA GLN A 156 -1.56 12.11 -24.32
C GLN A 156 -0.74 10.89 -23.89
N PHE A 157 -0.89 9.81 -24.67
CA PHE A 157 -0.07 8.62 -24.53
C PHE A 157 1.39 8.95 -24.81
N GLN A 158 2.29 8.34 -24.03
CA GLN A 158 3.74 8.45 -24.19
C GLN A 158 4.34 7.07 -24.00
N GLU A 159 5.17 6.63 -24.95
CA GLU A 159 5.94 5.41 -24.77
C GLU A 159 6.95 5.58 -23.64
N MET A 160 7.09 4.54 -22.83
CA MET A 160 7.99 4.52 -21.69
C MET A 160 8.52 3.10 -21.50
N PRO A 161 9.80 2.92 -21.11
CA PRO A 161 10.32 1.62 -20.71
C PRO A 161 9.48 1.01 -19.59
N GLU A 162 9.09 -0.25 -19.74
CA GLU A 162 8.36 -0.95 -18.68
C GLU A 162 9.24 -1.13 -17.44
N GLN A 163 8.71 -0.74 -16.29
CA GLN A 163 9.36 -0.98 -15.00
C GLN A 163 9.52 -2.49 -14.77
N ARG A 164 10.71 -2.88 -14.31
CA ARG A 164 10.94 -4.25 -13.86
C ARG A 164 10.38 -4.44 -12.45
N LEU A 165 9.29 -5.22 -12.36
CA LEU A 165 8.72 -5.56 -11.06
C LEU A 165 9.68 -6.45 -10.26
N PRO A 166 9.81 -6.22 -8.93
CA PRO A 166 10.69 -7.01 -8.09
C PRO A 166 10.17 -8.45 -7.93
N GLN A 167 11.07 -9.35 -7.54
CA GLN A 167 10.66 -10.68 -7.09
C GLN A 167 9.92 -10.55 -5.75
N ILE A 168 8.70 -11.08 -5.71
CA ILE A 168 7.84 -10.97 -4.52
C ILE A 168 8.08 -12.17 -3.60
N PRO A 169 8.18 -11.97 -2.27
CA PRO A 169 8.22 -13.07 -1.33
C PRO A 169 6.93 -13.91 -1.42
N LYS A 170 7.05 -15.23 -1.25
CA LYS A 170 5.87 -16.10 -1.16
C LYS A 170 5.12 -15.77 0.13
N ARG A 171 3.79 -15.67 0.05
CA ARG A 171 2.90 -15.51 1.21
C ARG A 171 2.85 -16.82 2.02
N LYS A 172 3.86 -17.03 2.86
CA LYS A 172 3.98 -18.16 3.78
C LYS A 172 4.30 -17.60 5.16
N GLY A 173 3.66 -18.12 6.20
CA GLY A 173 3.82 -17.60 7.55
C GLY A 173 3.14 -16.23 7.73
N PHE A 174 3.60 -15.46 8.71
CA PHE A 174 3.05 -14.14 9.00
C PHE A 174 3.31 -13.19 7.83
N THR A 175 2.24 -12.84 7.11
CA THR A 175 2.29 -11.96 5.94
C THR A 175 1.73 -10.59 6.28
N VAL A 176 2.46 -9.54 5.90
CA VAL A 176 2.04 -8.14 5.98
C VAL A 176 1.93 -7.59 4.58
N VAL A 177 0.80 -6.97 4.28
CA VAL A 177 0.58 -6.29 3.00
C VAL A 177 0.24 -4.85 3.29
N GLU A 178 1.09 -3.95 2.84
CA GLU A 178 0.79 -2.53 2.78
C GLU A 178 0.64 -2.12 1.33
N TRP A 179 -0.47 -1.46 0.98
CA TRP A 179 -0.61 -0.84 -0.32
C TRP A 179 -1.12 0.58 -0.19
N GLY A 180 -0.75 1.42 -1.15
CA GLY A 180 -1.16 2.81 -1.21
C GLY A 180 -0.73 3.46 -2.51
N GLY A 181 -0.75 4.78 -2.53
CA GLY A 181 -0.29 5.51 -3.69
C GLY A 181 -0.28 7.01 -3.53
N ILE A 182 0.37 7.67 -4.49
CA ILE A 182 0.75 9.08 -4.50
C ILE A 182 0.38 9.65 -5.87
N ILE A 183 -0.48 10.65 -5.88
CA ILE A 183 -0.73 11.45 -7.08
C ILE A 183 0.39 12.48 -7.22
N VAL A 184 1.18 12.35 -8.27
CA VAL A 184 2.24 13.28 -8.66
C VAL A 184 1.60 14.40 -9.48
N LYS A 185 1.93 15.65 -9.14
CA LYS A 185 1.47 16.84 -9.86
C LYS A 185 2.34 17.10 -11.09
#